data_AF-A0A382Z5C4-F1
#
_entry.id   AF-A0A382Z5C4-F1
#
_cell.length_a   1.000
_cell.length_b   1.000
_cell.length_c   1.000
_cell.angle_alpha   90.00
_cell.angle_beta   90.00
_cell.angle_gamma   90.00
#
_symmetry.space_group_name_H-M   'P 1'
#
loop_
_entity.id
_entity.type
_entity.pdbx_description
1 polymer ?
#
loop_
_entity_poly.entity_id
_entity_poly.type
_entity_poly.pdbx_seq_one_letter_code
_entity_poly.pdbx_strand_id
1 'polypeptide(L)'
;KKNNCDIIIGAGGGSSIDIAKCINVFQSNESNFEAIIKNPSLIKNKGVPLIAIPTTAGTGSEATHFAVMYQNKIKYSIAHPNLMPEYAIVDAQFTFNLPPYITACCGFDALGQAIESFWATGADDLSKRYARKAIIKIKGHIIDAVNKSDKYSREELAHGAFLSGKAINISKTTAPHAISYPLTSDFGIPHGHAVALTLGYFFEINENFEDENLAQDRRGADYIRNSMKKLRGILNWSSPAEARKKWFGLMKDCGLGTN
;
A
#
# COMPACT_ATOMS: atom_id res chain seq x y z
N LYS A 1 12.14 -21.90 -15.71
CA LYS A 1 12.94 -22.47 -16.83
C LYS A 1 13.37 -23.92 -16.58
N LYS A 2 14.35 -24.22 -15.71
CA LYS A 2 14.85 -25.61 -15.52
C LYS A 2 13.75 -26.65 -15.24
N ASN A 3 12.78 -26.32 -14.39
CA ASN A 3 11.70 -27.23 -14.00
C ASN A 3 10.45 -27.13 -14.88
N ASN A 4 10.48 -26.33 -15.95
CA ASN A 4 9.34 -26.08 -16.84
C ASN A 4 8.00 -25.81 -16.11
N CYS A 5 8.04 -24.97 -15.07
CA CYS A 5 6.86 -24.65 -14.27
C CYS A 5 5.78 -23.96 -15.13
N ASP A 6 4.57 -24.53 -15.14
CA ASP A 6 3.41 -23.99 -15.88
C ASP A 6 2.55 -23.01 -15.05
N ILE A 7 2.90 -22.80 -13.78
CA ILE A 7 2.24 -21.86 -12.86
C ILE A 7 3.26 -21.33 -11.85
N ILE A 8 3.04 -20.09 -11.38
CA ILE A 8 3.79 -19.51 -10.26
C ILE A 8 2.81 -19.12 -9.16
N ILE A 9 3.17 -19.46 -7.92
CA ILE A 9 2.42 -19.07 -6.72
C ILE A 9 3.33 -18.18 -5.86
N GLY A 10 2.94 -16.92 -5.69
CA GLY A 10 3.56 -16.00 -4.74
C GLY A 10 2.81 -16.04 -3.42
N ALA A 11 3.34 -16.77 -2.43
CA ALA A 11 2.77 -16.84 -1.08
C ALA A 11 3.68 -16.12 -0.07
N GLY A 12 3.15 -15.15 0.66
CA GLY A 12 3.91 -14.39 1.66
C GLY A 12 3.42 -12.95 1.79
N GLY A 13 4.29 -12.08 2.33
CA GLY A 13 4.08 -10.64 2.27
C GLY A 13 4.42 -10.05 0.89
N GLY A 14 4.43 -8.72 0.79
CA GLY A 14 4.72 -8.02 -0.47
C GLY A 14 6.05 -8.43 -1.12
N SER A 15 7.11 -8.67 -0.34
CA SER A 15 8.40 -9.10 -0.89
C SER A 15 8.31 -10.44 -1.65
N SER A 16 7.64 -11.44 -1.09
CA SER A 16 7.47 -12.74 -1.76
C SER A 16 6.63 -12.63 -3.02
N ILE A 17 5.54 -11.85 -2.96
CA ILE A 17 4.65 -11.63 -4.11
C ILE A 17 5.36 -10.85 -5.21
N ASP A 18 6.08 -9.79 -4.87
CA ASP A 18 6.82 -8.96 -5.84
C ASP A 18 7.94 -9.76 -6.52
N ILE A 19 8.65 -10.61 -5.76
CA ILE A 19 9.63 -11.53 -6.34
C ILE A 19 8.93 -12.52 -7.29
N ALA A 20 7.77 -13.08 -6.93
CA ALA A 20 7.04 -14.00 -7.80
C ALA A 20 6.59 -13.32 -9.11
N LYS A 21 6.10 -12.07 -9.04
CA LYS A 21 5.78 -11.24 -10.21
C LYS A 21 7.00 -11.05 -11.12
N CYS A 22 8.12 -10.70 -10.51
CA CYS A 22 9.37 -10.49 -11.23
C CYS A 22 9.89 -11.78 -11.87
N ILE A 23 9.91 -12.90 -11.15
CA ILE A 23 10.28 -14.21 -11.71
C ILE A 23 9.40 -14.52 -12.93
N ASN A 24 8.08 -14.31 -12.81
CA ASN A 24 7.15 -14.61 -13.89
C ASN A 24 7.42 -13.79 -15.15
N VAL A 25 7.67 -12.48 -15.00
CA VAL A 25 7.97 -11.60 -16.12
C VAL A 25 9.36 -11.88 -16.68
N PHE A 26 10.40 -12.00 -15.85
CA PHE A 26 11.78 -12.16 -16.34
C PHE A 26 12.01 -13.51 -17.00
N GLN A 27 11.28 -14.56 -16.61
CA GLN A 27 11.44 -15.85 -17.27
C GLN A 27 10.88 -15.87 -18.71
N SER A 28 9.92 -15.00 -19.03
CA SER A 28 9.23 -14.94 -20.33
C SER A 28 9.72 -13.83 -21.26
N ASN A 29 10.71 -13.04 -20.85
CA ASN A 29 11.24 -11.93 -21.63
C ASN A 29 12.77 -12.04 -21.73
N GLU A 30 13.34 -11.68 -22.87
CA GLU A 30 14.77 -11.82 -23.14
C GLU A 30 15.63 -10.71 -22.52
N SER A 31 15.00 -9.57 -22.19
CA SER A 31 15.69 -8.43 -21.58
C SER A 31 16.14 -8.75 -20.16
N ASN A 32 17.35 -8.31 -19.83
CA ASN A 32 17.88 -8.45 -18.47
C ASN A 32 17.20 -7.49 -17.49
N PHE A 33 17.42 -7.74 -16.20
CA PHE A 33 16.86 -6.99 -15.07
C PHE A 33 17.07 -5.47 -15.20
N GLU A 34 18.32 -5.05 -15.46
CA GLU A 34 18.70 -3.64 -15.54
C GLU A 34 18.01 -2.92 -16.70
N ALA A 35 17.88 -3.59 -17.85
CA ALA A 35 17.19 -3.05 -19.02
C ALA A 35 15.70 -2.84 -18.74
N ILE A 36 15.03 -3.82 -18.14
CA ILE A 36 13.60 -3.74 -17.81
C ILE A 36 13.32 -2.67 -16.75
N ILE A 37 14.20 -2.51 -15.77
CA ILE A 37 14.07 -1.45 -14.76
C ILE A 37 14.17 -0.07 -15.39
N LYS A 38 15.13 0.12 -16.31
CA LYS A 38 15.29 1.40 -17.03
C LYS A 38 14.15 1.63 -18.01
N ASN A 39 13.62 0.57 -18.60
CA ASN A 39 12.55 0.64 -19.59
C ASN A 39 11.55 -0.53 -19.44
N PRO A 40 10.50 -0.37 -18.61
CA PRO A 40 9.48 -1.40 -18.43
C PRO A 40 8.72 -1.76 -19.70
N SER A 41 8.75 -0.94 -20.75
CA SER A 41 8.10 -1.26 -22.04
C SER A 41 8.76 -2.44 -22.78
N LEU A 42 9.93 -2.89 -22.32
CA LEU A 42 10.59 -4.11 -22.79
C LEU A 42 9.86 -5.40 -22.34
N ILE A 43 8.94 -5.30 -21.37
CA ILE A 43 8.09 -6.42 -20.97
C ILE A 43 7.02 -6.63 -22.04
N LYS A 44 7.17 -7.68 -22.86
CA LYS A 44 6.21 -8.06 -23.91
C LYS A 44 5.31 -9.20 -23.47
N ASN A 45 5.87 -10.17 -22.76
CA ASN A 45 5.16 -11.36 -22.31
C ASN A 45 4.88 -11.30 -20.82
N LYS A 46 3.74 -11.87 -20.41
CA LYS A 46 3.35 -11.96 -19.00
C LYS A 46 3.99 -13.12 -18.25
N GLY A 47 4.25 -14.20 -18.97
CA GLY A 47 4.72 -15.46 -18.41
C GLY A 47 3.57 -16.44 -18.24
N VAL A 48 3.70 -17.31 -17.25
CA VAL A 48 2.69 -18.31 -16.90
C VAL A 48 1.65 -17.69 -15.94
N PRO A 49 0.50 -18.33 -15.70
CA PRO A 49 -0.44 -17.86 -14.69
C PRO A 49 0.24 -17.64 -13.32
N LEU A 50 -0.04 -16.48 -12.70
CA LEU A 50 0.45 -16.09 -11.40
C LEU A 50 -0.71 -15.99 -10.40
N ILE A 51 -0.60 -16.76 -9.33
CA ILE A 51 -1.51 -16.70 -8.18
C ILE A 51 -0.78 -16.02 -7.02
N ALA A 52 -1.39 -15.00 -6.43
CA ALA A 52 -0.89 -14.33 -5.23
C ALA A 52 -1.70 -14.76 -4.00
N ILE A 53 -1.01 -15.13 -2.92
CA ILE A 53 -1.60 -15.52 -1.63
C ILE A 53 -0.95 -14.66 -0.54
N PRO A 54 -1.54 -13.50 -0.20
CA PRO A 54 -1.00 -12.64 0.84
C PRO A 54 -1.12 -13.32 2.21
N THR A 55 0.00 -13.43 2.92
CA THR A 55 0.05 -13.88 4.33
C THR A 55 0.18 -12.71 5.30
N THR A 56 0.02 -11.48 4.80
CA THR A 56 0.01 -10.22 5.55
C THR A 56 -1.11 -9.32 5.05
N ALA A 57 -1.77 -8.60 5.95
CA ALA A 57 -2.80 -7.63 5.60
C ALA A 57 -2.23 -6.21 5.54
N GLY A 58 -1.44 -5.91 4.51
CA GLY A 58 -0.79 -4.58 4.39
C GLY A 58 -0.47 -4.13 2.97
N THR A 59 0.40 -4.85 2.26
CA THR A 59 1.01 -4.32 1.04
C THR A 59 0.04 -4.19 -0.14
N GLY A 60 -1.03 -4.99 -0.16
CA GLY A 60 -1.97 -5.07 -1.29
C GLY A 60 -1.31 -5.49 -2.60
N SER A 61 -0.09 -6.07 -2.55
CA SER A 61 0.69 -6.40 -3.74
C SER A 61 -0.07 -7.37 -4.66
N GLU A 62 -0.84 -8.29 -4.10
CA GLU A 62 -1.72 -9.21 -4.82
C GLU A 62 -2.75 -8.52 -5.75
N ALA A 63 -3.01 -7.22 -5.55
CA ALA A 63 -3.96 -6.42 -6.30
C ALA A 63 -3.32 -5.30 -7.14
N THR A 64 -2.00 -5.35 -7.37
CA THR A 64 -1.27 -4.27 -8.07
C THR A 64 -0.43 -4.75 -9.26
N HIS A 65 -0.28 -3.86 -10.24
CA HIS A 65 0.64 -4.01 -11.38
C HIS A 65 2.06 -3.48 -11.08
N PHE A 66 2.40 -3.36 -9.80
CA PHE A 66 3.71 -2.92 -9.32
C PHE A 66 4.49 -4.10 -8.75
N ALA A 67 5.81 -4.03 -8.82
CA ALA A 67 6.71 -4.90 -8.07
C ALA A 67 7.89 -4.07 -7.55
N VAL A 68 8.20 -4.21 -6.27
CA VAL A 68 9.31 -3.54 -5.59
C VAL A 68 10.37 -4.56 -5.20
N MET A 69 11.63 -4.24 -5.50
CA MET A 69 12.78 -5.05 -5.14
C MET A 69 13.88 -4.16 -4.56
N TYR A 70 14.73 -4.75 -3.72
CA TYR A 70 15.90 -4.08 -3.18
C TYR A 70 17.16 -4.83 -3.59
N GLN A 71 18.16 -4.11 -4.10
CA GLN A 71 19.49 -4.65 -4.39
C GLN A 71 20.51 -3.65 -3.87
N ASN A 72 21.43 -4.11 -3.00
CA ASN A 72 22.46 -3.26 -2.38
C ASN A 72 21.90 -1.99 -1.70
N LYS A 73 20.79 -2.13 -0.97
CA LYS A 73 20.00 -1.03 -0.35
C LYS A 73 19.33 -0.05 -1.33
N ILE A 74 19.53 -0.22 -2.63
CA ILE A 74 18.84 0.57 -3.65
C ILE A 74 17.49 -0.07 -3.93
N LYS A 75 16.44 0.75 -3.83
CA LYS A 75 15.07 0.36 -4.19
C LYS A 75 14.88 0.46 -5.70
N TYR A 76 14.36 -0.61 -6.29
CA TYR A 76 13.88 -0.65 -7.67
C TYR A 76 12.38 -0.90 -7.67
N SER A 77 11.67 -0.21 -8.57
CA SER A 77 10.22 -0.34 -8.73
C SER A 77 9.90 -0.52 -10.19
N ILE A 78 9.16 -1.58 -10.52
CA ILE A 78 8.69 -1.85 -11.88
C ILE A 78 7.17 -1.70 -11.88
N ALA A 79 6.64 -0.98 -12.87
CA ALA A 79 5.21 -0.83 -13.09
C ALA A 79 4.89 -1.31 -14.51
N HIS A 80 4.12 -2.37 -14.65
CA HIS A 80 3.72 -2.90 -15.94
C HIS A 80 2.45 -3.76 -15.81
N PRO A 81 1.46 -3.68 -16.74
CA PRO A 81 0.23 -4.47 -16.67
C PRO A 81 0.46 -5.99 -16.50
N ASN A 82 1.52 -6.51 -17.13
CA ASN A 82 1.91 -7.92 -17.02
C ASN A 82 2.41 -8.34 -15.63
N LEU A 83 2.64 -7.42 -14.68
CA LEU A 83 2.97 -7.76 -13.29
C LEU A 83 1.72 -8.05 -12.44
N MET A 84 0.52 -7.75 -12.94
CA MET A 84 -0.72 -8.00 -12.20
C MET A 84 -0.97 -9.51 -12.06
N PRO A 85 -1.12 -10.07 -10.85
CA PRO A 85 -1.52 -11.47 -10.68
C PRO A 85 -2.87 -11.75 -11.35
N GLU A 86 -3.02 -12.92 -11.98
CA GLU A 86 -4.30 -13.38 -12.53
C GLU A 86 -5.33 -13.62 -11.42
N TYR A 87 -4.87 -14.21 -10.32
CA TYR A 87 -5.70 -14.57 -9.18
C TYR A 87 -5.07 -14.13 -7.88
N ALA A 88 -5.90 -13.66 -6.95
CA ALA A 88 -5.52 -13.37 -5.57
C ALA A 88 -6.40 -14.20 -4.62
N ILE A 89 -5.78 -15.00 -3.76
CA ILE A 89 -6.45 -15.79 -2.72
C ILE A 89 -6.23 -15.06 -1.39
N VAL A 90 -7.14 -14.15 -1.06
CA VAL A 90 -7.08 -13.34 0.17
C VAL A 90 -7.80 -14.10 1.29
N ASP A 91 -7.03 -14.88 2.04
CA ASP A 91 -7.53 -15.66 3.18
C ASP A 91 -6.82 -15.24 4.48
N ALA A 92 -7.60 -14.67 5.40
CA ALA A 92 -7.09 -14.10 6.63
C ALA A 92 -6.50 -15.13 7.59
N GLN A 93 -6.78 -16.44 7.41
CA GLN A 93 -6.19 -17.48 8.26
C GLN A 93 -4.66 -17.48 8.20
N PHE A 94 -4.08 -17.07 7.07
CA PHE A 94 -2.64 -16.93 6.90
C PHE A 94 -2.04 -15.75 7.68
N THR A 95 -2.87 -14.89 8.26
CA THR A 95 -2.46 -13.72 9.04
C THR A 95 -2.61 -13.92 10.56
N PHE A 96 -3.28 -14.98 11.02
CA PHE A 96 -3.66 -15.14 12.43
C PHE A 96 -2.47 -15.27 13.38
N ASN A 97 -1.34 -15.80 12.88
CA ASN A 97 -0.12 -15.99 13.67
C ASN A 97 0.88 -14.82 13.55
N LEU A 98 0.51 -13.72 12.88
CA LEU A 98 1.38 -12.55 12.80
C LEU A 98 1.50 -11.87 14.17
N PRO A 99 2.73 -11.53 14.61
CA PRO A 99 2.92 -10.75 15.83
C PRO A 99 2.13 -9.44 15.81
N PRO A 100 1.66 -8.92 16.97
CA PRO A 100 0.94 -7.66 17.06
C PRO A 100 1.66 -6.50 16.37
N TYR A 101 2.97 -6.38 16.56
CA TYR A 101 3.77 -5.33 15.92
C TYR A 101 3.74 -5.38 14.39
N ILE A 102 3.89 -6.58 13.80
CA ILE A 102 3.81 -6.76 12.34
C ILE A 102 2.39 -6.49 11.84
N THR A 103 1.38 -6.90 12.60
CA THR A 103 -0.02 -6.63 12.31
C THR A 103 -0.31 -5.13 12.25
N ALA A 104 0.20 -4.39 13.23
CA ALA A 104 0.08 -2.93 13.27
C ALA A 104 0.80 -2.32 12.07
N CYS A 105 2.07 -2.67 11.83
CA CYS A 105 2.81 -2.16 10.67
C CYS A 105 2.05 -2.39 9.35
N CYS A 106 1.57 -3.62 9.09
CA CYS A 106 0.81 -3.93 7.89
C CYS A 106 -0.52 -3.17 7.81
N GLY A 107 -1.29 -3.09 8.90
CA GLY A 107 -2.55 -2.35 8.91
C GLY A 107 -2.36 -0.85 8.64
N PHE A 108 -1.29 -0.26 9.18
CA PHE A 108 -0.96 1.15 8.96
C PHE A 108 -0.43 1.43 7.55
N ASP A 109 0.31 0.50 6.95
CA ASP A 109 0.66 0.54 5.53
C ASP A 109 -0.62 0.63 4.66
N ALA A 110 -1.52 -0.35 4.81
CA ALA A 110 -2.78 -0.38 4.06
C ALA A 110 -3.68 0.84 4.31
N LEU A 111 -3.74 1.33 5.56
CA LEU A 111 -4.52 2.52 5.89
C LEU A 111 -3.91 3.78 5.28
N GLY A 112 -2.58 3.92 5.32
CA GLY A 112 -1.84 4.99 4.68
C GLY A 112 -2.06 5.01 3.15
N GLN A 113 -1.95 3.85 2.50
CA GLN A 113 -2.24 3.68 1.07
C GLN A 113 -3.65 4.16 0.71
N ALA A 114 -4.67 3.75 1.48
CA ALA A 114 -6.05 4.14 1.23
C ALA A 114 -6.26 5.64 1.46
N ILE A 115 -5.66 6.22 2.49
CA ILE A 115 -5.71 7.65 2.77
C ILE A 115 -5.03 8.45 1.64
N GLU A 116 -3.83 8.05 1.22
CA GLU A 116 -3.09 8.71 0.14
C GLU A 116 -3.83 8.65 -1.19
N SER A 117 -4.55 7.56 -1.46
CA SER A 117 -5.38 7.44 -2.66
C SER A 117 -6.52 8.47 -2.74
N PHE A 118 -6.85 9.20 -1.68
CA PHE A 118 -7.82 10.31 -1.76
C PHE A 118 -7.24 11.59 -2.33
N TRP A 119 -5.99 11.93 -1.97
CA TRP A 119 -5.34 13.17 -2.38
C TRP A 119 -4.34 12.98 -3.53
N ALA A 120 -3.92 11.75 -3.83
CA ALA A 120 -3.00 11.46 -4.91
C ALA A 120 -3.46 12.09 -6.23
N THR A 121 -2.50 12.61 -7.00
CA THR A 121 -2.74 13.24 -8.31
C THR A 121 -3.35 12.27 -9.32
N GLY A 122 -3.04 10.97 -9.21
CA GLY A 122 -3.63 9.89 -10.00
C GLY A 122 -4.99 9.39 -9.52
N ALA A 123 -5.57 9.96 -8.46
CA ALA A 123 -6.84 9.48 -7.92
C ALA A 123 -8.03 9.79 -8.83
N ASP A 124 -8.93 8.81 -8.95
CA ASP A 124 -10.21 8.91 -9.65
C ASP A 124 -11.37 8.43 -8.74
N ASP A 125 -12.58 8.38 -9.26
CA ASP A 125 -13.75 7.94 -8.49
C ASP A 125 -13.70 6.46 -8.10
N LEU A 126 -13.03 5.63 -8.89
CA LEU A 126 -12.90 4.20 -8.63
C LEU A 126 -11.89 3.93 -7.52
N SER A 127 -10.71 4.57 -7.58
CA SER A 127 -9.68 4.48 -6.54
C SER A 127 -10.23 4.99 -5.21
N LYS A 128 -10.94 6.13 -5.20
CA LYS A 128 -11.60 6.67 -4.01
C LYS A 128 -12.68 5.77 -3.45
N ARG A 129 -13.41 5.03 -4.29
CA ARG A 129 -14.40 4.04 -3.85
C ARG A 129 -13.73 2.86 -3.14
N TYR A 130 -12.64 2.35 -3.67
CA TYR A 130 -11.85 1.30 -3.02
C TYR A 130 -11.24 1.80 -1.71
N ALA A 131 -10.59 2.96 -1.75
CA ALA A 131 -9.99 3.61 -0.60
C ALA A 131 -11.00 3.85 0.53
N ARG A 132 -12.20 4.35 0.23
CA ARG A 132 -13.27 4.55 1.24
C ARG A 132 -13.58 3.24 1.96
N LYS A 133 -13.78 2.15 1.22
CA LYS A 133 -14.10 0.84 1.80
C LYS A 133 -12.93 0.31 2.63
N ALA A 134 -11.70 0.45 2.13
CA ALA A 134 -10.48 0.08 2.85
C ALA A 134 -10.37 0.82 4.19
N ILE A 135 -10.53 2.16 4.19
CA ILE A 135 -10.46 2.97 5.41
C ILE A 135 -11.49 2.50 6.45
N ILE A 136 -12.75 2.31 6.05
CA ILE A 136 -13.82 1.87 6.97
C ILE A 136 -13.47 0.53 7.60
N LYS A 137 -13.02 -0.44 6.80
CA LYS A 137 -12.64 -1.77 7.29
C LYS A 137 -11.44 -1.73 8.21
N ILE A 138 -10.34 -1.11 7.77
CA ILE A 138 -9.07 -1.12 8.52
C ILE A 138 -9.22 -0.29 9.80
N LYS A 139 -9.68 0.96 9.71
CA LYS A 139 -9.83 1.83 10.90
C LYS A 139 -10.80 1.25 11.93
N GLY A 140 -11.85 0.56 11.47
CA GLY A 140 -12.84 -0.06 12.35
C GLY A 140 -12.31 -1.25 13.16
N HIS A 141 -11.24 -1.90 12.69
CA HIS A 141 -10.83 -3.22 13.21
C HIS A 141 -9.36 -3.33 13.59
N ILE A 142 -8.50 -2.36 13.25
CA ILE A 142 -7.05 -2.47 13.44
C ILE A 142 -6.66 -2.65 14.92
N ILE A 143 -7.33 -1.95 15.84
CA ILE A 143 -7.04 -2.06 17.27
C ILE A 143 -7.32 -3.49 17.77
N ASP A 144 -8.46 -4.07 17.39
CA ASP A 144 -8.84 -5.42 17.82
C ASP A 144 -8.00 -6.50 17.13
N ALA A 145 -7.65 -6.32 15.86
CA ALA A 145 -6.74 -7.22 15.16
C ALA A 145 -5.33 -7.23 15.78
N VAL A 146 -4.82 -6.07 16.23
CA VAL A 146 -3.50 -5.95 16.87
C VAL A 146 -3.53 -6.46 18.31
N ASN A 147 -4.47 -5.98 19.13
CA ASN A 147 -4.44 -6.17 20.57
C ASN A 147 -5.12 -7.47 21.04
N LYS A 148 -6.09 -7.98 20.29
CA LYS A 148 -6.86 -9.19 20.65
C LYS A 148 -6.62 -10.36 19.69
N SER A 149 -5.99 -10.11 18.54
CA SER A 149 -5.89 -11.07 17.43
C SER A 149 -7.26 -11.66 17.04
N ASP A 150 -8.30 -10.84 17.09
CA ASP A 150 -9.66 -11.26 16.76
C ASP A 150 -9.76 -11.67 15.28
N LYS A 151 -10.33 -12.85 15.01
CA LYS A 151 -10.37 -13.44 13.66
C LYS A 151 -11.18 -12.59 12.69
N TYR A 152 -12.32 -12.06 13.12
CA TYR A 152 -13.16 -11.21 12.28
C TYR A 152 -12.45 -9.90 11.93
N SER A 153 -11.80 -9.29 12.93
CA SER A 153 -10.96 -8.11 12.73
C SER A 153 -9.79 -8.39 11.77
N ARG A 154 -9.18 -9.58 11.81
CA ARG A 154 -8.16 -10.02 10.85
C ARG A 154 -8.70 -10.17 9.43
N GLU A 155 -9.90 -10.71 9.27
CA GLU A 155 -10.61 -10.81 7.99
C GLU A 155 -10.90 -9.43 7.40
N GLU A 156 -11.39 -8.51 8.21
CA GLU A 156 -11.67 -7.14 7.81
C GLU A 156 -10.39 -6.38 7.43
N LEU A 157 -9.28 -6.62 8.14
CA LEU A 157 -7.97 -6.08 7.77
C LEU A 157 -7.47 -6.64 6.44
N ALA A 158 -7.55 -7.97 6.22
CA ALA A 158 -7.11 -8.60 4.98
C ALA A 158 -7.90 -8.07 3.78
N HIS A 159 -9.22 -7.97 3.90
CA HIS A 159 -10.06 -7.40 2.85
C HIS A 159 -9.79 -5.89 2.67
N GLY A 160 -9.57 -5.16 3.78
CA GLY A 160 -9.18 -3.75 3.75
C GLY A 160 -7.88 -3.52 2.97
N ALA A 161 -6.84 -4.32 3.23
CA ALA A 161 -5.55 -4.26 2.56
C ALA A 161 -5.63 -4.62 1.07
N PHE A 162 -6.46 -5.61 0.71
CA PHE A 162 -6.72 -5.90 -0.70
C PHE A 162 -7.37 -4.71 -1.42
N LEU A 163 -8.32 -4.03 -0.76
CA LEU A 163 -8.96 -2.84 -1.30
C LEU A 163 -8.02 -1.63 -1.35
N SER A 164 -7.12 -1.46 -0.38
CA SER A 164 -6.08 -0.41 -0.46
C SER A 164 -5.14 -0.65 -1.63
N GLY A 165 -4.73 -1.92 -1.86
CA GLY A 165 -3.99 -2.36 -3.04
C GLY A 165 -4.68 -1.98 -4.34
N LYS A 166 -5.99 -2.28 -4.48
CA LYS A 166 -6.78 -1.85 -5.64
C LYS A 166 -6.85 -0.33 -5.81
N ALA A 167 -6.88 0.42 -4.71
CA ALA A 167 -6.90 1.88 -4.77
C ALA A 167 -5.57 2.43 -5.31
N ILE A 168 -4.44 2.01 -4.73
CA ILE A 168 -3.11 2.48 -5.15
C ILE A 168 -2.68 1.92 -6.51
N ASN A 169 -3.23 0.78 -6.94
CA ASN A 169 -3.06 0.28 -8.30
C ASN A 169 -3.48 1.32 -9.35
N ILE A 170 -4.43 2.20 -9.00
CA ILE A 170 -4.89 3.29 -9.85
C ILE A 170 -4.17 4.59 -9.46
N SER A 171 -4.27 5.00 -8.20
CA SER A 171 -3.87 6.35 -7.78
C SER A 171 -2.37 6.53 -7.59
N LYS A 172 -1.65 5.43 -7.35
CA LYS A 172 -0.33 5.39 -6.71
C LYS A 172 -0.36 5.99 -5.30
N THR A 173 0.76 5.86 -4.60
CA THR A 173 1.01 6.50 -3.30
C THR A 173 1.74 7.83 -3.50
N THR A 174 1.94 8.56 -2.41
CA THR A 174 2.47 9.93 -2.40
C THR A 174 3.68 10.06 -1.45
N ALA A 175 3.89 11.24 -0.88
CA ALA A 175 5.08 11.59 -0.11
C ALA A 175 5.31 10.75 1.17
N PRO A 176 4.31 10.38 1.99
CA PRO A 176 4.52 9.50 3.14
C PRO A 176 5.19 8.17 2.75
N HIS A 177 4.70 7.51 1.70
CA HIS A 177 5.36 6.31 1.17
C HIS A 177 6.75 6.62 0.61
N ALA A 178 6.92 7.71 -0.12
CA ALA A 178 8.22 8.09 -0.68
C ALA A 178 9.30 8.27 0.42
N ILE A 179 8.94 8.94 1.53
CA ILE A 179 9.83 9.19 2.67
C ILE A 179 10.03 7.94 3.53
N SER A 180 9.06 7.02 3.54
CA SER A 180 9.20 5.77 4.30
C SER A 180 10.33 4.86 3.79
N TYR A 181 10.72 4.97 2.52
CA TYR A 181 11.75 4.10 1.93
C TYR A 181 13.14 4.30 2.57
N PRO A 182 13.71 5.52 2.65
CA PRO A 182 14.98 5.73 3.35
C PRO A 182 14.89 5.39 4.85
N LEU A 183 13.75 5.66 5.51
CA LEU A 183 13.52 5.23 6.90
C LEU A 183 13.63 3.70 7.06
N THR A 184 13.16 2.97 6.06
CA THR A 184 13.25 1.50 6.02
C THR A 184 14.66 1.03 5.69
N SER A 185 15.29 1.55 4.64
CA SER A 185 16.59 1.07 4.14
C SER A 185 17.76 1.41 5.05
N ASP A 186 17.72 2.60 5.67
CA ASP A 186 18.87 3.17 6.37
C ASP A 186 18.77 2.93 7.88
N PHE A 187 17.54 2.89 8.43
CA PHE A 187 17.29 2.75 9.87
C PHE A 187 16.59 1.44 10.25
N GLY A 188 16.22 0.59 9.28
CA GLY A 188 15.59 -0.70 9.55
C GLY A 188 14.18 -0.62 10.12
N ILE A 189 13.52 0.54 10.01
CA ILE A 189 12.14 0.72 10.47
C ILE A 189 11.20 -0.02 9.51
N PRO A 190 10.30 -0.90 9.97
CA PRO A 190 9.35 -1.57 9.08
C PRO A 190 8.53 -0.58 8.25
N HIS A 191 8.34 -0.88 6.96
CA HIS A 191 7.75 0.04 5.98
C HIS A 191 6.47 0.74 6.45
N GLY A 192 5.47 -0.03 6.91
CA GLY A 192 4.22 0.55 7.38
C GLY A 192 4.34 1.42 8.63
N HIS A 193 5.28 1.12 9.52
CA HIS A 193 5.59 2.00 10.64
C HIS A 193 6.24 3.29 10.15
N ALA A 194 7.18 3.20 9.20
CA ALA A 194 7.81 4.38 8.59
C ALA A 194 6.80 5.28 7.84
N VAL A 195 5.82 4.69 7.15
CA VAL A 195 4.67 5.43 6.58
C VAL A 195 3.88 6.11 7.70
N ALA A 196 3.56 5.38 8.76
CA ALA A 196 2.76 5.88 9.87
C ALA A 196 3.40 7.10 10.57
N LEU A 197 4.72 7.10 10.75
CA LEU A 197 5.45 8.21 11.37
C LEU A 197 5.26 9.56 10.66
N THR A 198 4.99 9.54 9.35
CA THR A 198 4.94 10.77 8.54
C THR A 198 3.53 11.15 8.10
N LEU A 199 2.60 10.20 7.96
CA LEU A 199 1.28 10.44 7.38
C LEU A 199 0.49 11.53 8.10
N GLY A 200 0.53 11.56 9.44
CA GLY A 200 -0.17 12.57 10.24
C GLY A 200 0.24 14.02 9.90
N TYR A 201 1.52 14.23 9.58
CA TYR A 201 2.03 15.54 9.14
C TYR A 201 1.58 15.88 7.72
N PHE A 202 1.57 14.90 6.82
CA PHE A 202 1.10 15.11 5.45
C PHE A 202 -0.38 15.41 5.36
N PHE A 203 -1.18 14.96 6.33
CA PHE A 203 -2.58 15.39 6.42
C PHE A 203 -2.70 16.91 6.61
N GLU A 204 -1.88 17.50 7.49
CA GLU A 204 -1.85 18.96 7.71
C GLU A 204 -1.33 19.69 6.47
N ILE A 205 -0.23 19.22 5.89
CA ILE A 205 0.38 19.83 4.69
C ILE A 205 -0.61 19.83 3.52
N ASN A 206 -1.29 18.71 3.27
CA ASN A 206 -2.22 18.56 2.14
C ASN A 206 -3.58 19.23 2.37
N GLU A 207 -3.87 19.72 3.57
CA GLU A 207 -5.09 20.50 3.85
C GLU A 207 -4.81 22.01 3.94
N ASN A 208 -3.61 22.40 4.38
CA ASN A 208 -3.18 23.80 4.54
C ASN A 208 -2.35 24.33 3.35
N PHE A 209 -2.59 23.85 2.14
CA PHE A 209 -1.89 24.35 0.97
C PHE A 209 -2.44 25.72 0.51
N GLU A 210 -1.56 26.54 -0.07
CA GLU A 210 -1.92 27.74 -0.83
C GLU A 210 -2.16 27.37 -2.29
N ASP A 211 -3.07 28.08 -2.97
CA ASP A 211 -3.45 27.74 -4.36
C ASP A 211 -2.26 27.81 -5.33
N GLU A 212 -1.27 28.66 -5.05
CA GLU A 212 -0.04 28.80 -5.83
C GLU A 212 0.83 27.53 -5.77
N ASN A 213 0.73 26.75 -4.70
CA ASN A 213 1.48 25.51 -4.49
C ASN A 213 0.85 24.29 -5.18
N LEU A 214 -0.32 24.44 -5.83
CA LEU A 214 -1.02 23.39 -6.56
C LEU A 214 -0.61 23.27 -8.03
N ALA A 215 0.44 23.96 -8.47
CA ALA A 215 0.82 24.11 -9.88
C ALA A 215 0.89 22.80 -10.70
N GLN A 216 0.97 21.63 -10.06
CA GLN A 216 1.04 20.33 -10.75
C GLN A 216 -0.27 19.50 -10.75
N ASP A 217 -1.31 19.88 -9.99
CA ASP A 217 -2.59 19.15 -9.99
C ASP A 217 -3.61 19.75 -10.95
N ARG A 218 -3.81 19.08 -12.09
CA ARG A 218 -4.72 19.51 -13.16
C ARG A 218 -6.19 19.57 -12.75
N ARG A 219 -6.57 19.02 -11.59
CA ARG A 219 -7.95 18.97 -11.09
C ARG A 219 -8.34 20.24 -10.32
N GLY A 220 -7.36 21.06 -9.94
CA GLY A 220 -7.55 22.35 -9.27
C GLY A 220 -7.82 22.25 -7.77
N ALA A 221 -7.71 23.40 -7.09
CA ALA A 221 -7.75 23.49 -5.64
C ALA A 221 -9.03 22.99 -4.99
N ASP A 222 -10.18 23.35 -5.58
CA ASP A 222 -11.49 22.97 -5.04
C ASP A 222 -11.70 21.46 -5.08
N TYR A 223 -11.15 20.77 -6.08
CA TYR A 223 -11.20 19.31 -6.13
C TYR A 223 -10.45 18.68 -4.94
N ILE A 224 -9.27 19.21 -4.61
CA ILE A 224 -8.45 18.71 -3.51
C ILE A 224 -9.12 19.02 -2.17
N ARG A 225 -9.59 20.27 -1.95
CA ARG A 225 -10.34 20.65 -0.76
C ARG A 225 -11.57 19.75 -0.54
N ASN A 226 -12.34 19.50 -1.59
CA ASN A 226 -13.50 18.61 -1.52
C ASN A 226 -13.11 17.15 -1.23
N SER A 227 -11.98 16.68 -1.77
CA SER A 227 -11.45 15.34 -1.50
C SER A 227 -11.01 15.19 -0.05
N MET A 228 -10.31 16.18 0.50
CA MET A 228 -9.91 16.23 1.90
C MET A 228 -11.13 16.30 2.84
N LYS A 229 -12.13 17.13 2.52
CA LYS A 229 -13.39 17.20 3.28
C LYS A 229 -14.12 15.85 3.30
N LYS A 230 -14.20 15.14 2.17
CA LYS A 230 -14.79 13.79 2.10
C LYS A 230 -13.99 12.78 2.93
N LEU A 231 -12.66 12.80 2.81
CA LEU A 231 -11.76 11.94 3.57
C LEU A 231 -11.93 12.13 5.08
N ARG A 232 -11.95 13.37 5.55
CA ARG A 232 -12.21 13.71 6.96
C ARG A 232 -13.57 13.21 7.43
N GLY A 233 -14.61 13.35 6.61
CA GLY A 233 -15.94 12.79 6.89
C GLY A 233 -15.93 11.27 7.07
N ILE A 234 -15.13 10.54 6.28
CA ILE A 234 -14.97 9.08 6.41
C ILE A 234 -14.22 8.72 7.69
N LEU A 235 -13.17 9.46 8.01
CA LEU A 235 -12.33 9.22 9.17
C LEU A 235 -12.98 9.67 10.49
N ASN A 236 -14.02 10.50 10.42
CA ASN A 236 -14.65 11.21 11.53
C ASN A 236 -13.66 12.14 12.27
N TRP A 237 -12.91 12.92 11.49
CA TRP A 237 -11.93 13.90 11.96
C TRP A 237 -12.39 15.31 11.56
N SER A 238 -12.56 16.21 12.53
CA SER A 238 -13.22 17.50 12.32
C SER A 238 -12.29 18.58 11.73
N SER A 239 -10.98 18.50 11.96
CA SER A 239 -9.97 19.45 11.46
C SER A 239 -8.63 18.78 11.13
N PRO A 240 -7.73 19.43 10.36
CA PRO A 240 -6.39 18.89 10.06
C PRO A 240 -5.54 18.66 11.32
N ALA A 241 -5.55 19.59 12.28
CA ALA A 241 -4.83 19.41 13.53
C ALA A 241 -5.37 18.22 14.35
N GLU A 242 -6.70 18.01 14.33
CA GLU A 242 -7.30 16.83 14.95
C GLU A 242 -6.96 15.56 14.19
N ALA A 243 -6.89 15.60 12.85
CA ALA A 243 -6.50 14.46 12.02
C ALA A 243 -5.11 13.93 12.41
N ARG A 244 -4.13 14.83 12.54
CA ARG A 244 -2.79 14.48 13.01
C ARG A 244 -2.82 13.87 14.41
N LYS A 245 -3.51 14.52 15.36
CA LYS A 245 -3.62 14.02 16.74
C LYS A 245 -4.28 12.64 16.80
N LYS A 246 -5.38 12.42 16.08
CA LYS A 246 -6.11 11.14 16.04
C LYS A 246 -5.32 10.06 15.33
N TRP A 247 -4.54 10.39 14.29
CA TRP A 247 -3.63 9.46 13.65
C TRP A 247 -2.57 8.92 14.62
N PHE A 248 -1.86 9.83 15.31
CA PHE A 248 -0.85 9.42 16.30
C PHE A 248 -1.46 8.74 17.54
N GLY A 249 -2.68 9.12 17.93
CA GLY A 249 -3.46 8.39 18.93
C GLY A 249 -3.70 6.94 18.52
N LEU A 250 -4.20 6.72 17.29
CA LEU A 250 -4.41 5.39 16.74
C LEU A 250 -3.12 4.57 16.67
N MET A 251 -1.99 5.20 16.30
CA MET A 251 -0.67 4.56 16.32
C MET A 251 -0.31 4.08 17.73
N LYS A 252 -0.48 4.95 18.73
CA LYS A 252 -0.21 4.61 20.13
C LYS A 252 -1.07 3.43 20.60
N ASP A 253 -2.36 3.43 20.27
CA ASP A 253 -3.30 2.35 20.64
C ASP A 253 -2.95 0.99 20.01
N CYS A 254 -2.13 0.99 18.95
CA CYS A 254 -1.62 -0.20 18.27
C CYS A 254 -0.14 -0.49 18.56
N GLY A 255 0.48 0.20 19.54
CA GLY A 255 1.87 -0.02 19.91
C GLY A 255 2.91 0.52 18.91
N LEU A 256 2.53 1.47 18.05
CA LEU A 256 3.42 2.19 17.11
C LEU A 256 3.74 3.62 17.57
N GLY A 257 3.49 3.96 18.85
CA GLY A 257 3.82 5.27 19.38
C GLY A 257 5.33 5.51 19.40
N THR A 258 5.75 6.73 19.07
CA THR A 258 7.09 7.23 19.39
C THR A 258 7.08 7.80 20.81
N ASN A 259 8.11 7.48 21.59
CA ASN A 259 8.33 8.09 22.91
C ASN A 259 8.64 9.58 22.80
#